data_AF-A0A397D1X3-F1
#
_entry.id   AF-A0A397D1X3-F1
#
_cell.length_a   1.000
_cell.length_b   1.000
_cell.length_c   1.000
_cell.angle_alpha   90.00
_cell.angle_beta   90.00
_cell.angle_gamma   90.00
#
_symmetry.space_group_name_H-M   'P 1'
#
loop_
_entity.id
_entity.type
_entity.pdbx_description
1 polymer ?
#
loop_
_entity_poly.entity_id
_entity_poly.type
_entity_poly.pdbx_seq_one_letter_code
_entity_poly.pdbx_strand_id
1 'polypeptide(L)'
;MPSPPTLLLEKNPDDFHSYTSTTSQFLQNAYNSDTFPDPNNMFLRDPASPTYAVRYTVKVPYSVPASNCLGVVLTFPGQLYYGQGIRDFVCAFAALNQSARADSAPTWTKCQHEYLLGQPIAEGCIWAAPAPPSSASNDNTTSTMSYAVYFGRLELQGPTYNWFKFAFRSCLTLFIVCLLWRMYFAHYRPLVANLGRLGLGDGAAYEKFELLVGDPTPIVLSHPLVCLVFVWDVWLSPVYFGLATIRVSQFSDWWIFFLGSLYGSRTLWFAYFTMRYATYAIKRWHVEHRFAAIDPGLVAMAVVVFSGPMMWVAANTALATYFYFTWSIFDSSSPGHSIETFP
;
A
#
# COMPACT_ATOMS: atom_id res chain seq x y z
N MET A 1 10.69 12.50 -23.02
CA MET A 1 11.12 11.37 -22.18
C MET A 1 11.20 10.11 -23.05
N PRO A 2 12.20 9.24 -22.86
CA PRO A 2 12.18 7.91 -23.48
C PRO A 2 10.93 7.15 -23.06
N SER A 3 10.40 6.30 -23.94
CA SER A 3 9.26 5.43 -23.61
C SER A 3 9.61 4.52 -22.44
N PRO A 4 8.67 4.27 -21.50
CA PRO A 4 8.91 3.29 -20.44
C PRO A 4 9.29 1.94 -21.07
N PRO A 5 10.18 1.16 -20.44
CA PRO A 5 10.58 -0.14 -20.96
C PRO A 5 9.41 -1.13 -20.85
N THR A 6 8.41 -1.01 -21.72
CA THR A 6 7.18 -1.83 -21.66
C THR A 6 7.31 -3.18 -22.35
N LEU A 7 8.50 -3.61 -22.81
CA LEU A 7 8.61 -4.79 -23.70
C LEU A 7 9.85 -5.69 -23.49
N LEU A 8 10.48 -5.70 -22.32
CA LEU A 8 11.57 -6.66 -22.07
C LEU A 8 11.12 -7.98 -21.42
N LEU A 9 9.94 -8.01 -20.80
CA LEU A 9 9.37 -9.27 -20.26
C LEU A 9 8.97 -10.28 -21.34
N GLU A 10 8.77 -9.84 -22.59
CA GLU A 10 8.32 -10.75 -23.67
C GLU A 10 9.47 -11.27 -24.55
N LYS A 11 10.71 -10.76 -24.42
CA LYS A 11 11.76 -11.06 -25.42
C LYS A 11 13.00 -11.80 -24.94
N ASN A 12 13.33 -11.83 -23.64
CA ASN A 12 14.34 -12.77 -23.11
C ASN A 12 14.37 -12.75 -21.56
N PRO A 13 13.88 -13.81 -20.89
CA PRO A 13 14.01 -14.00 -19.44
C PRO A 13 15.46 -14.09 -18.95
N ASP A 14 16.42 -14.37 -19.86
CA ASP A 14 17.78 -14.78 -19.51
C ASP A 14 18.79 -13.63 -19.34
N ASP A 15 18.40 -12.36 -19.56
CA ASP A 15 19.31 -11.22 -19.41
C ASP A 15 18.81 -10.18 -18.38
N PHE A 16 18.72 -10.64 -17.12
CA PHE A 16 18.41 -9.79 -15.97
C PHE A 16 19.37 -8.60 -15.82
N HIS A 17 20.60 -8.72 -16.32
CA HIS A 17 21.59 -7.64 -16.28
C HIS A 17 21.24 -6.51 -17.24
N SER A 18 20.89 -6.82 -18.49
CA SER A 18 20.40 -5.84 -19.47
C SER A 18 19.09 -5.18 -19.00
N TYR A 19 18.19 -5.97 -18.41
CA TYR A 19 16.97 -5.47 -17.78
C TYR A 19 17.28 -4.47 -16.65
N THR A 20 18.11 -4.85 -15.69
CA THR A 20 18.50 -3.98 -14.55
C THR A 20 19.12 -2.68 -15.06
N SER A 21 20.01 -2.75 -16.05
CA SER A 21 20.65 -1.57 -16.64
C SER A 21 19.62 -0.64 -17.27
N THR A 22 18.73 -1.17 -18.12
CA THR A 22 17.73 -0.36 -18.85
C THR A 22 16.72 0.28 -17.90
N THR A 23 16.15 -0.49 -16.98
CA THR A 23 15.11 0.00 -16.05
C THR A 23 15.69 0.97 -15.03
N SER A 24 16.87 0.67 -14.46
CA SER A 24 17.51 1.60 -13.53
C SER A 24 17.93 2.90 -14.22
N GLN A 25 18.45 2.85 -15.45
CA GLN A 25 18.79 4.05 -16.20
C GLN A 25 17.55 4.89 -16.52
N PHE A 26 16.43 4.26 -16.90
CA PHE A 26 15.15 4.95 -17.11
C PHE A 26 14.68 5.68 -15.84
N LEU A 27 14.68 4.99 -14.69
CA LEU A 27 14.26 5.56 -13.41
C LEU A 27 15.24 6.64 -12.92
N GLN A 28 16.55 6.44 -13.02
CA GLN A 28 17.56 7.44 -12.63
C GLN A 28 17.49 8.70 -13.50
N ASN A 29 17.17 8.57 -14.79
CA ASN A 29 16.96 9.71 -15.67
C ASN A 29 15.70 10.50 -15.30
N ALA A 30 14.62 9.81 -14.88
CA ALA A 30 13.39 10.42 -14.43
C ALA A 30 13.49 11.02 -13.00
N TYR A 31 14.34 10.41 -12.17
CA TYR A 31 14.48 10.68 -10.74
C TYR A 31 15.95 10.83 -10.36
N ASN A 32 16.42 12.07 -10.32
CA ASN A 32 17.78 12.44 -9.93
C ASN A 32 17.76 13.62 -8.93
N SER A 33 18.95 14.13 -8.59
CA SER A 33 19.12 15.27 -7.70
C SER A 33 18.40 16.53 -8.17
N ASP A 34 18.29 16.71 -9.48
CA ASP A 34 17.79 17.94 -10.11
C ASP A 34 16.27 17.90 -10.25
N THR A 35 15.70 16.72 -10.47
CA THR A 35 14.24 16.51 -10.58
C THR A 35 13.54 16.51 -9.23
N PHE A 36 14.25 16.22 -8.13
CA PHE A 36 13.71 16.36 -6.77
C PHE A 36 13.92 17.80 -6.27
N PRO A 37 12.90 18.68 -6.35
CA PRO A 37 13.08 20.13 -6.23
C PRO A 37 13.47 20.60 -4.82
N ASP A 38 13.18 19.81 -3.78
CA ASP A 38 13.50 20.14 -2.38
C ASP A 38 14.33 18.99 -1.78
N PRO A 39 15.46 19.23 -1.10
CA PRO A 39 16.18 18.22 -0.32
C PRO A 39 15.31 17.48 0.71
N ASN A 40 14.24 18.12 1.22
CA ASN A 40 13.29 17.54 2.18
C ASN A 40 12.15 16.76 1.53
N ASN A 41 11.93 16.93 0.22
CA ASN A 41 10.95 16.14 -0.50
C ASN A 41 11.46 14.71 -0.62
N MET A 42 10.72 13.82 0.02
CA MET A 42 11.03 12.40 0.11
C MET A 42 10.27 11.58 -0.92
N PHE A 43 9.20 12.09 -1.56
CA PHE A 43 8.39 11.36 -2.53
C PHE A 43 8.12 12.21 -3.78
N LEU A 44 8.28 11.62 -4.96
CA LEU A 44 7.93 12.24 -6.23
C LEU A 44 7.23 11.21 -7.12
N ARG A 45 6.14 11.64 -7.77
CA ARG A 45 5.43 10.85 -8.80
C ARG A 45 5.43 11.64 -10.09
N ASP A 46 5.85 11.01 -11.17
CA ASP A 46 5.77 11.61 -12.50
C ASP A 46 4.30 11.68 -12.95
N PRO A 47 3.78 12.86 -13.35
CA PRO A 47 2.44 12.95 -13.92
C PRO A 47 2.32 12.34 -15.32
N ALA A 48 3.42 12.21 -16.06
CA ALA A 48 3.42 11.76 -17.46
C ALA A 48 3.68 10.26 -17.63
N SER A 49 4.31 9.61 -16.65
CA SER A 49 4.58 8.17 -16.66
C SER A 49 4.05 7.48 -15.40
N PRO A 50 3.70 6.19 -15.46
CA PRO A 50 3.22 5.45 -14.29
C PRO A 50 4.41 5.04 -13.40
N THR A 51 5.17 6.02 -12.94
CA THR A 51 6.34 5.82 -12.09
C THR A 51 6.28 6.72 -10.88
N TYR A 52 6.96 6.31 -9.81
CA TYR A 52 7.23 7.15 -8.66
C TYR A 52 8.56 6.76 -8.04
N ALA A 53 9.18 7.68 -7.30
CA ALA A 53 10.37 7.40 -6.52
C ALA A 53 10.30 8.02 -5.14
N VAL A 54 10.99 7.39 -4.20
CA VAL A 54 11.18 7.88 -2.84
C VAL A 54 12.65 8.02 -2.56
N ARG A 55 13.04 9.14 -1.95
CA ARG A 55 14.42 9.47 -1.62
C ARG A 55 14.56 9.72 -0.12
N TYR A 56 15.35 8.90 0.57
CA TYR A 56 15.74 9.14 1.96
C TYR A 56 17.22 9.49 2.05
N THR A 57 17.58 10.35 3.00
CA THR A 57 18.98 10.50 3.41
C THR A 57 19.27 9.44 4.47
N VAL A 58 20.06 8.44 4.11
CA VAL A 58 20.40 7.34 5.00
C VAL A 58 21.77 7.57 5.59
N LYS A 59 21.88 7.50 6.93
CA LYS A 59 23.15 7.56 7.65
C LYS A 59 23.61 6.14 7.94
N VAL A 60 24.69 5.72 7.30
CA VAL A 60 25.25 4.37 7.50
C VAL A 60 26.49 4.47 8.37
N PRO A 61 26.59 3.70 9.48
CA PRO A 61 27.80 3.61 10.29
C PRO A 61 29.02 3.12 9.49
N TYR A 62 30.23 3.48 9.93
CA TYR A 62 31.47 3.04 9.28
C TYR A 62 31.69 1.53 9.30
N SER A 63 31.21 0.84 10.34
CA SER A 63 31.23 -0.62 10.42
C SER A 63 29.89 -1.13 10.92
N VAL A 64 29.21 -1.94 10.10
CA VAL A 64 27.97 -2.61 10.48
C VAL A 64 28.25 -4.11 10.59
N PRO A 65 28.19 -4.72 11.79
CA PRO A 65 28.27 -6.17 11.93
C PRO A 65 27.16 -6.85 11.13
N ALA A 66 27.44 -8.00 10.52
CA ALA A 66 26.45 -8.75 9.74
C ALA A 66 25.15 -9.06 10.53
N SER A 67 25.26 -9.24 11.84
CA SER A 67 24.12 -9.46 12.74
C SER A 67 23.16 -8.27 12.86
N ASN A 68 23.59 -7.05 12.52
CA ASN A 68 22.78 -5.83 12.61
C ASN A 68 22.37 -5.28 11.24
N CYS A 69 22.46 -6.09 10.17
CA CYS A 69 22.07 -5.61 8.84
C CYS A 69 20.59 -5.20 8.79
N LEU A 70 19.69 -5.96 9.44
CA LEU A 70 18.27 -5.65 9.44
C LEU A 70 17.99 -4.22 9.90
N GLY A 71 18.68 -3.76 10.95
CA GLY A 71 18.54 -2.38 11.42
C GLY A 71 18.89 -1.34 10.36
N VAL A 72 19.88 -1.63 9.50
CA VAL A 72 20.23 -0.77 8.36
C VAL A 72 19.18 -0.86 7.26
N VAL A 73 18.72 -2.06 6.89
CA VAL A 73 17.68 -2.25 5.87
C VAL A 73 16.41 -1.47 6.22
N LEU A 74 15.99 -1.46 7.49
CA LEU A 74 14.81 -0.73 7.95
C LEU A 74 14.92 0.80 7.77
N THR A 75 16.14 1.35 7.63
CA THR A 75 16.34 2.80 7.39
C THR A 75 16.23 3.19 5.92
N PHE A 76 16.19 2.22 5.00
CA PHE A 76 16.15 2.48 3.56
C PHE A 76 14.72 2.73 3.06
N PRO A 77 14.54 3.52 1.99
CA PRO A 77 13.21 3.86 1.46
C PRO A 77 12.51 2.67 0.82
N GLY A 78 11.25 2.43 1.17
CA GLY A 78 10.49 1.31 0.60
C GLY A 78 10.96 -0.07 1.07
N GLN A 79 11.74 -0.13 2.17
CA GLN A 79 12.32 -1.36 2.72
C GLN A 79 11.31 -2.49 2.92
N LEU A 80 10.04 -2.14 3.21
CA LEU A 80 8.99 -3.13 3.41
C LEU A 80 8.93 -4.05 2.20
N TYR A 81 9.12 -3.54 0.98
CA TYR A 81 8.98 -4.23 -0.31
C TYR A 81 10.26 -4.90 -0.83
N TYR A 82 11.32 -5.00 -0.04
CA TYR A 82 12.56 -5.61 -0.53
C TYR A 82 12.47 -7.13 -0.53
N GLY A 83 12.73 -7.73 -1.69
CA GLY A 83 12.93 -9.17 -1.83
C GLY A 83 14.26 -9.58 -1.19
N GLN A 84 14.51 -10.89 -1.09
CA GLN A 84 15.74 -11.38 -0.49
C GLN A 84 17.00 -10.79 -1.17
N GLY A 85 16.99 -10.71 -2.50
CA GLY A 85 18.13 -10.19 -3.26
C GLY A 85 18.43 -8.71 -3.02
N ILE A 86 17.41 -7.85 -2.86
CA ILE A 86 17.65 -6.44 -2.49
C ILE A 86 18.13 -6.33 -1.04
N ARG A 87 17.57 -7.12 -0.11
CA ARG A 87 18.03 -7.11 1.29
C ARG A 87 19.50 -7.52 1.40
N ASP A 88 19.89 -8.60 0.71
CA ASP A 88 21.28 -9.07 0.68
C ASP A 88 22.21 -8.03 0.01
N PHE A 89 21.74 -7.35 -1.04
CA PHE A 89 22.46 -6.26 -1.70
C PHE A 89 22.70 -5.05 -0.80
N VAL A 90 21.70 -4.67 0.01
CA VAL A 90 21.82 -3.62 1.03
C VAL A 90 22.77 -4.05 2.16
N CYS A 91 22.68 -5.31 2.60
CA CYS A 91 23.59 -5.85 3.61
C CYS A 91 25.05 -5.86 3.13
N ALA A 92 25.30 -6.26 1.88
CA ALA A 92 26.63 -6.25 1.30
C ALA A 92 27.21 -4.83 1.28
N PHE A 93 26.41 -3.83 0.91
CA PHE A 93 26.81 -2.42 0.93
C PHE A 93 27.12 -1.89 2.34
N ALA A 94 26.28 -2.25 3.32
CA ALA A 94 26.48 -1.89 4.72
C ALA A 94 27.74 -2.55 5.33
N ALA A 95 28.13 -3.72 4.83
CA ALA A 95 29.33 -4.43 5.27
C ALA A 95 30.64 -3.85 4.69
N LEU A 96 30.58 -3.04 3.62
CA LEU A 96 31.76 -2.41 3.03
C LEU A 96 32.36 -1.35 3.97
N ASN A 97 33.69 -1.23 3.94
CA ASN A 97 34.42 -0.13 4.58
C ASN A 97 34.08 1.22 3.92
N GLN A 98 34.27 2.32 4.64
CA GLN A 98 33.91 3.67 4.18
C GLN A 98 34.42 4.02 2.77
N SER A 99 35.71 3.82 2.50
CA SER A 99 36.32 4.14 1.20
C SER A 99 35.71 3.32 0.07
N ALA A 100 35.65 1.99 0.26
CA ALA A 100 35.04 1.08 -0.70
C ALA A 100 33.55 1.40 -0.93
N ARG A 101 32.84 1.83 0.13
CA ARG A 101 31.44 2.23 0.02
C ARG A 101 31.30 3.52 -0.80
N ALA A 102 32.13 4.53 -0.56
CA ALA A 102 32.16 5.76 -1.35
C ALA A 102 32.47 5.51 -2.82
N ASP A 103 33.42 4.60 -3.12
CA ASP A 103 33.78 4.22 -4.48
C ASP A 103 32.66 3.41 -5.17
N SER A 104 31.95 2.56 -4.43
CA SER A 104 30.86 1.74 -4.98
C SER A 104 29.52 2.48 -5.12
N ALA A 105 29.27 3.53 -4.34
CA ALA A 105 27.98 4.21 -4.29
C ALA A 105 27.47 4.72 -5.67
N PRO A 106 28.29 5.31 -6.56
CA PRO A 106 27.81 5.79 -7.86
C PRO A 106 27.31 4.70 -8.81
N THR A 107 27.80 3.46 -8.65
CA THR A 107 27.41 2.30 -9.46
C THR A 107 26.51 1.32 -8.70
N TRP A 108 26.15 1.65 -7.46
CA TRP A 108 25.34 0.82 -6.59
C TRP A 108 23.87 0.92 -7.01
N THR A 109 23.42 -0.05 -7.81
CA THR A 109 22.05 -0.17 -8.29
C THR A 109 21.61 -1.63 -8.35
N LYS A 110 20.35 -1.90 -8.00
CA LYS A 110 19.74 -3.23 -8.11
C LYS A 110 18.25 -3.06 -8.37
N CYS A 111 17.71 -3.88 -9.27
CA CYS A 111 16.27 -3.96 -9.52
C CYS A 111 15.72 -5.32 -9.06
N GLN A 112 14.40 -5.41 -8.94
CA GLN A 112 13.66 -6.63 -8.70
C GLN A 112 12.31 -6.57 -9.40
N HIS A 113 11.80 -7.74 -9.76
CA HIS A 113 10.45 -7.91 -10.30
C HIS A 113 9.44 -8.07 -9.16
N GLU A 114 8.32 -7.38 -9.24
CA GLU A 114 7.26 -7.45 -8.23
C GLU A 114 6.02 -8.11 -8.81
N TYR A 115 5.63 -9.20 -8.18
CA TYR A 115 4.50 -10.02 -8.56
C TYR A 115 3.38 -9.97 -7.51
N LEU A 116 2.17 -10.25 -7.96
CA LEU A 116 1.04 -10.62 -7.13
C LEU A 116 0.40 -11.87 -7.73
N LEU A 117 0.48 -13.00 -7.02
CA LEU A 117 -0.07 -14.28 -7.46
C LEU A 117 0.45 -14.67 -8.86
N GLY A 118 1.75 -14.48 -9.10
CA GLY A 118 2.42 -14.75 -10.37
C GLY A 118 2.16 -13.73 -11.49
N GLN A 119 1.35 -12.68 -11.26
CA GLN A 119 1.13 -11.61 -12.23
C GLN A 119 2.12 -10.46 -11.98
N PRO A 120 2.88 -9.98 -12.99
CA PRO A 120 3.78 -8.85 -12.81
C PRO A 120 2.97 -7.58 -12.58
N ILE A 121 3.21 -6.91 -11.45
CA ILE A 121 2.46 -5.70 -11.06
C ILE A 121 3.30 -4.44 -11.17
N ALA A 122 4.61 -4.54 -10.90
CA ALA A 122 5.52 -3.42 -10.90
C ALA A 122 6.97 -3.89 -10.99
N GLU A 123 7.85 -2.94 -11.28
CA GLU A 123 9.30 -3.11 -11.22
C GLU A 123 9.85 -2.14 -10.17
N GLY A 124 10.69 -2.63 -9.27
CA GLY A 124 11.30 -1.84 -8.20
C GLY A 124 12.81 -1.79 -8.33
N CYS A 125 13.40 -0.60 -8.33
CA CYS A 125 14.84 -0.41 -8.36
C CYS A 125 15.32 0.47 -7.20
N ILE A 126 16.47 0.11 -6.64
CA ILE A 126 17.16 0.88 -5.61
C ILE A 126 18.50 1.34 -6.13
N TRP A 127 18.86 2.59 -5.84
CA TRP A 127 20.18 3.12 -6.13
C TRP A 127 20.60 4.17 -5.10
N ALA A 128 21.90 4.41 -5.01
CA ALA A 128 22.49 5.44 -4.17
C ALA A 128 23.04 6.57 -5.03
N ALA A 129 22.99 7.78 -4.49
CA ALA A 129 23.68 8.93 -5.01
C ALA A 129 24.40 9.65 -3.87
N PRO A 130 25.39 10.51 -4.19
CA PRO A 130 25.98 11.40 -3.21
C PRO A 130 24.89 12.18 -2.46
N ALA A 131 24.99 12.26 -1.13
CA ALA A 131 24.04 13.04 -0.34
C ALA A 131 24.07 14.52 -0.77
N PRO A 132 22.92 15.20 -0.82
CA PRO A 132 22.89 16.63 -1.10
C PRO A 132 23.73 17.39 -0.05
N PRO A 133 24.39 18.49 -0.43
CA PRO A 133 25.33 19.20 0.43
C PRO A 133 24.71 19.70 1.75
N SER A 134 23.38 19.89 1.80
CA SER A 134 22.65 20.27 3.00
C SER A 134 22.47 19.16 4.03
N SER A 135 22.58 17.89 3.65
CA SER A 135 22.44 16.72 4.53
C SER A 135 23.71 15.85 4.61
N ALA A 136 24.76 16.26 3.91
CA ALA A 136 26.10 15.69 3.95
C ALA A 136 26.77 15.99 5.28
N SER A 137 26.51 15.17 6.31
CA SER A 137 27.26 15.17 7.55
C SER A 137 28.34 14.09 7.50
N ASN A 138 29.60 14.49 7.30
CA ASN A 138 30.75 13.65 7.64
C ASN A 138 31.09 13.92 9.10
N ASP A 139 30.27 13.39 9.99
CA ASP A 139 30.47 13.63 11.41
C ASP A 139 31.45 12.60 11.95
N ASN A 140 32.72 13.01 12.04
CA ASN A 140 33.79 12.18 12.61
C ASN A 140 33.51 11.81 14.08
N THR A 141 32.59 12.53 14.75
CA THR A 141 32.21 12.24 16.13
C THR A 141 31.25 11.05 16.26
N THR A 142 30.37 10.82 15.29
CA THR A 142 29.42 9.70 15.27
C THR A 142 29.82 8.55 14.35
N SER A 143 30.92 8.69 13.59
CA SER A 143 31.43 7.66 12.68
C SER A 143 30.39 7.17 11.65
N THR A 144 29.68 8.11 11.03
CA THR A 144 28.60 7.84 10.07
C THR A 144 28.80 8.63 8.77
N MET A 145 28.37 8.05 7.64
CA MET A 145 28.35 8.71 6.33
C MET A 145 26.92 8.74 5.78
N SER A 146 26.52 9.91 5.26
CA SER A 146 25.19 10.11 4.66
C SER A 146 25.19 9.79 3.16
N TYR A 147 24.16 9.08 2.70
CA TYR A 147 23.89 8.80 1.29
C TYR A 147 22.45 9.19 0.93
N ALA A 148 22.23 9.70 -0.27
CA ALA A 148 20.88 9.83 -0.81
C ALA A 148 20.51 8.50 -1.47
N VAL A 149 19.63 7.73 -0.83
CA VAL A 149 19.15 6.46 -1.36
C VAL A 149 17.79 6.68 -1.99
N TYR A 150 17.62 6.17 -3.19
CA TYR A 150 16.39 6.24 -3.97
C TYR A 150 15.81 4.85 -4.14
N PHE A 151 14.49 4.76 -4.00
CA PHE A 151 13.71 3.60 -4.39
C PHE A 151 12.66 4.03 -5.40
N GLY A 152 12.85 3.64 -6.66
CA GLY A 152 11.98 3.97 -7.78
C GLY A 152 11.15 2.76 -8.17
N ARG A 153 9.89 2.99 -8.54
CA ARG A 153 8.98 1.98 -9.05
C ARG A 153 8.36 2.37 -10.38
N LEU A 154 8.23 1.39 -11.26
CA LEU A 154 7.52 1.47 -12.52
C LEU A 154 6.29 0.54 -12.44
N GLU A 155 5.10 1.09 -12.59
CA GLU A 155 3.85 0.31 -12.54
C GLU A 155 3.62 -0.36 -13.91
N LEU A 156 3.45 -1.69 -13.91
CA LEU A 156 3.27 -2.48 -15.14
C LEU A 156 1.78 -2.69 -15.51
N GLN A 157 0.86 -2.10 -14.73
CA GLN A 157 -0.57 -2.26 -14.98
C GLN A 157 -1.00 -1.53 -16.26
N GLY A 158 -1.18 -2.31 -17.33
CA GLY A 158 -1.60 -1.79 -18.63
C GLY A 158 -3.00 -1.19 -18.67
N PRO A 159 -3.34 -0.41 -19.72
CA PRO A 159 -4.65 0.22 -19.88
C PRO A 159 -5.83 -0.75 -19.80
N THR A 160 -5.68 -1.96 -20.35
CA THR A 160 -6.71 -3.01 -20.33
C THR A 160 -7.11 -3.40 -18.91
N TYR A 161 -6.12 -3.56 -18.02
CA TYR A 161 -6.38 -3.90 -16.62
C TYR A 161 -7.08 -2.75 -15.87
N ASN A 162 -6.74 -1.50 -16.21
CA ASN A 162 -7.41 -0.33 -15.65
C ASN A 162 -8.88 -0.23 -16.09
N TRP A 163 -9.18 -0.51 -17.35
CA TRP A 163 -10.56 -0.58 -17.85
C TRP A 163 -11.35 -1.73 -17.21
N PHE A 164 -10.72 -2.89 -17.02
CA PHE A 164 -11.32 -4.00 -16.29
C PHE A 164 -11.71 -3.59 -14.86
N LYS A 165 -10.79 -2.97 -14.10
CA LYS A 165 -11.07 -2.47 -12.74
C LYS A 165 -12.21 -1.45 -12.74
N PHE A 166 -12.23 -0.55 -13.72
CA PHE A 166 -13.29 0.44 -13.86
C PHE A 166 -14.66 -0.20 -14.11
N ALA A 167 -14.73 -1.16 -15.04
CA ALA A 167 -15.96 -1.92 -15.32
C ALA A 167 -16.41 -2.70 -14.08
N PHE A 168 -15.50 -3.39 -13.40
CA PHE A 168 -15.76 -4.14 -12.17
C PHE A 168 -16.35 -3.24 -11.07
N ARG A 169 -15.75 -2.07 -10.81
CA ARG A 169 -16.26 -1.11 -9.82
C ARG A 169 -17.60 -0.51 -10.22
N SER A 170 -17.82 -0.27 -11.51
CA SER A 170 -19.10 0.22 -12.02
C SER A 170 -20.21 -0.80 -11.80
N CYS A 171 -19.95 -2.07 -12.12
CA CYS A 171 -20.89 -3.17 -11.87
C CYS A 171 -21.17 -3.34 -10.37
N LEU A 172 -20.14 -3.29 -9.51
CA LEU A 172 -20.31 -3.36 -8.06
C LEU A 172 -21.16 -2.19 -7.54
N THR A 173 -20.91 -0.97 -8.03
CA THR A 173 -21.69 0.22 -7.64
C THR A 173 -23.15 0.06 -8.02
N LEU A 174 -23.44 -0.35 -9.26
CA LEU A 174 -24.81 -0.62 -9.71
C LEU A 174 -25.47 -1.71 -8.87
N PHE A 175 -24.74 -2.79 -8.54
CA PHE A 175 -25.24 -3.86 -7.68
C PHE A 175 -25.60 -3.36 -6.28
N ILE A 176 -24.75 -2.54 -5.66
CA ILE A 176 -25.01 -1.94 -4.35
C ILE A 176 -26.22 -1.00 -4.40
N VAL A 177 -26.34 -0.16 -5.44
CA VAL A 177 -27.49 0.72 -5.61
C VAL A 177 -28.79 -0.08 -5.75
N CYS A 178 -28.79 -1.15 -6.54
CA CYS A 178 -29.92 -2.06 -6.67
C CYS A 178 -30.29 -2.73 -5.33
N LEU A 179 -29.28 -3.16 -4.57
CA LEU A 179 -29.46 -3.79 -3.27
C LEU A 179 -30.03 -2.80 -2.23
N LEU A 180 -29.48 -1.59 -2.18
CA LEU A 180 -29.98 -0.48 -1.36
C LEU A 180 -31.43 -0.13 -1.71
N TRP A 181 -31.74 -0.05 -3.01
CA TRP A 181 -33.09 0.22 -3.45
C TRP A 181 -34.06 -0.85 -2.97
N ARG A 182 -33.72 -2.14 -3.18
CA ARG A 182 -34.60 -3.27 -2.84
C ARG A 182 -34.78 -3.49 -1.35
N MET A 183 -33.71 -3.37 -0.56
CA MET A 183 -33.72 -3.74 0.87
C MET A 183 -33.91 -2.56 1.81
N TYR A 184 -33.73 -1.32 1.33
CA TYR A 184 -33.85 -0.12 2.16
C TYR A 184 -34.90 0.84 1.60
N PHE A 185 -34.62 1.48 0.46
CA PHE A 185 -35.45 2.59 -0.04
C PHE A 185 -36.86 2.17 -0.49
N ALA A 186 -37.03 0.96 -1.02
CA ALA A 186 -38.34 0.47 -1.45
C ALA A 186 -39.32 0.34 -0.28
N HIS A 187 -38.85 0.03 0.93
CA HIS A 187 -39.69 -0.15 2.12
C HIS A 187 -40.11 1.18 2.77
N TYR A 188 -39.41 2.28 2.47
CA TYR A 188 -39.83 3.61 2.93
C TYR A 188 -41.13 4.07 2.30
N ARG A 189 -41.35 3.77 1.03
CA ARG A 189 -42.58 4.16 0.30
C ARG A 189 -43.86 3.61 0.95
N PRO A 190 -44.01 2.30 1.20
CA PRO A 190 -45.19 1.77 1.87
C PRO A 190 -45.29 2.24 3.32
N LEU A 191 -44.16 2.43 4.02
CA LEU A 191 -44.18 2.94 5.39
C LEU A 191 -44.79 4.35 5.47
N VAL A 192 -44.34 5.26 4.60
CA VAL A 192 -44.89 6.63 4.51
C VAL A 192 -46.36 6.60 4.10
N ALA A 193 -46.72 5.77 3.13
CA ALA A 193 -48.12 5.64 2.69
C ALA A 193 -49.04 5.11 3.81
N ASN A 194 -48.55 4.15 4.60
CA ASN A 194 -49.31 3.59 5.72
C ASN A 194 -49.42 4.58 6.88
N LEU A 195 -48.34 5.30 7.23
CA LEU A 195 -48.39 6.36 8.24
C LEU A 195 -49.30 7.50 7.82
N GLY A 196 -49.39 7.83 6.53
CA GLY A 196 -50.31 8.85 6.02
C GLY A 196 -51.78 8.40 6.00
N ARG A 197 -52.06 7.09 5.89
CA ARG A 197 -53.44 6.55 5.80
C ARG A 197 -54.00 6.06 7.12
N LEU A 198 -53.17 5.48 7.97
CA LEU A 198 -53.53 4.84 9.24
C LEU A 198 -52.99 5.62 10.45
N GLY A 199 -52.25 6.70 10.23
CA GLY A 199 -51.72 7.56 11.28
C GLY A 199 -52.78 8.47 11.92
N LEU A 200 -52.29 9.32 12.83
CA LEU A 200 -53.01 10.25 13.73
C LEU A 200 -54.50 10.44 13.38
N GLY A 201 -55.35 9.66 14.05
CA GLY A 201 -56.80 9.86 13.98
C GLY A 201 -57.22 11.15 14.69
N ASP A 202 -58.43 11.62 14.38
CA ASP A 202 -59.04 12.77 15.05
C ASP A 202 -59.11 12.52 16.57
N GLY A 203 -58.29 13.25 17.34
CA GLY A 203 -58.16 13.11 18.80
C GLY A 203 -56.85 12.45 19.30
N ALA A 204 -55.88 12.16 18.42
CA ALA A 204 -54.60 11.60 18.83
C ALA A 204 -53.75 12.60 19.64
N ALA A 205 -53.08 12.11 20.70
CA ALA A 205 -52.23 12.90 21.59
C ALA A 205 -50.91 13.42 20.96
N TYR A 206 -50.67 13.10 19.68
CA TYR A 206 -49.45 13.45 18.96
C TYR A 206 -49.84 14.17 17.67
N GLU A 207 -49.17 15.26 17.32
CA GLU A 207 -49.51 16.09 16.14
C GLU A 207 -48.67 15.75 14.90
N LYS A 208 -47.54 15.05 15.07
CA LYS A 208 -46.58 14.81 13.98
C LYS A 208 -45.80 13.51 14.17
N PHE A 209 -45.63 12.77 13.08
CA PHE A 209 -44.62 11.71 12.99
C PHE A 209 -43.36 12.25 12.32
N GLU A 210 -42.21 12.03 12.96
CA GLU A 210 -40.91 12.28 12.34
C GLU A 210 -40.26 10.96 11.97
N LEU A 211 -39.97 10.80 10.68
CA LEU A 211 -39.32 9.61 10.15
C LEU A 211 -37.82 9.88 10.02
N LEU A 212 -37.05 9.29 10.92
CA LEU A 212 -35.59 9.36 10.88
C LEU A 212 -35.07 8.27 9.95
N VAL A 213 -34.54 8.67 8.80
CA VAL A 213 -33.88 7.77 7.84
C VAL A 213 -32.43 7.61 8.27
N GLY A 214 -32.06 6.40 8.70
CA GLY A 214 -30.70 6.08 9.11
C GLY A 214 -29.73 5.90 7.94
N ASP A 215 -28.49 5.58 8.28
CA ASP A 215 -27.47 5.15 7.32
C ASP A 215 -27.74 3.70 6.87
N PRO A 216 -27.89 3.43 5.57
CA PRO A 216 -28.09 2.07 5.08
C PRO A 216 -26.80 1.24 4.99
N THR A 217 -25.63 1.80 5.30
CA THR A 217 -24.33 1.12 5.20
C THR A 217 -24.31 -0.23 5.92
N PRO A 218 -24.83 -0.39 7.16
CA PRO A 218 -24.84 -1.70 7.83
C PRO A 218 -25.60 -2.78 7.06
N ILE A 219 -26.66 -2.41 6.31
CA ILE A 219 -27.45 -3.34 5.51
C ILE A 219 -26.63 -3.85 4.33
N VAL A 220 -25.89 -2.97 3.65
CA VAL A 220 -24.98 -3.33 2.55
C VAL A 220 -23.86 -4.23 3.06
N LEU A 221 -23.24 -3.85 4.19
CA LEU A 221 -22.16 -4.61 4.82
C LEU A 221 -22.62 -5.97 5.37
N SER A 222 -23.90 -6.11 5.71
CA SER A 222 -24.44 -7.40 6.12
C SER A 222 -24.49 -8.43 4.98
N HIS A 223 -24.40 -8.00 3.71
CA HIS A 223 -24.46 -8.90 2.58
C HIS A 223 -23.10 -9.62 2.35
N PRO A 224 -23.03 -10.96 2.46
CA PRO A 224 -21.77 -11.70 2.46
C PRO A 224 -20.98 -11.53 1.16
N LEU A 225 -21.67 -11.51 0.01
CA LEU A 225 -21.02 -11.30 -1.28
C LEU A 225 -20.45 -9.88 -1.41
N VAL A 226 -21.08 -8.87 -0.82
CA VAL A 226 -20.60 -7.48 -0.97
C VAL A 226 -19.29 -7.32 -0.22
N CYS A 227 -19.20 -7.83 1.01
CA CYS A 227 -17.95 -7.82 1.78
C CYS A 227 -16.82 -8.59 1.08
N LEU A 228 -17.12 -9.76 0.51
CA LEU A 228 -16.14 -10.54 -0.24
C LEU A 228 -15.63 -9.77 -1.47
N VAL A 229 -16.54 -9.17 -2.25
CA VAL A 229 -16.18 -8.41 -3.45
C VAL A 229 -15.39 -7.14 -3.10
N PHE A 230 -15.67 -6.49 -1.97
CA PHE A 230 -14.87 -5.36 -1.48
C PHE A 230 -13.46 -5.78 -1.06
N VAL A 231 -13.30 -6.92 -0.40
CA VAL A 231 -11.97 -7.48 -0.13
C VAL A 231 -11.25 -7.72 -1.45
N TRP A 232 -11.92 -8.37 -2.41
CA TRP A 232 -11.34 -8.61 -3.74
C TRP A 232 -10.94 -7.31 -4.47
N ASP A 233 -11.70 -6.23 -4.34
CA ASP A 233 -11.36 -4.92 -4.90
C ASP A 233 -10.05 -4.33 -4.33
N VAL A 234 -9.69 -4.66 -3.09
CA VAL A 234 -8.38 -4.31 -2.50
C VAL A 234 -7.28 -5.11 -3.21
N TRP A 235 -7.48 -6.42 -3.39
CA TRP A 235 -6.55 -7.31 -4.10
C TRP A 235 -6.36 -6.95 -5.57
N LEU A 236 -7.36 -6.36 -6.22
CA LEU A 236 -7.23 -5.84 -7.59
C LEU A 236 -6.41 -4.54 -7.67
N SER A 237 -6.06 -3.92 -6.55
CA SER A 237 -5.31 -2.64 -6.52
C SER A 237 -3.99 -2.71 -5.73
N PRO A 238 -3.12 -3.71 -5.97
CA PRO A 238 -1.93 -3.95 -5.15
C PRO A 238 -0.90 -2.83 -5.28
N VAL A 239 -0.69 -2.32 -6.49
CA VAL A 239 0.26 -1.22 -6.76
C VAL A 239 -0.10 0.03 -5.97
N TYR A 240 -1.38 0.38 -5.93
CA TYR A 240 -1.87 1.54 -5.20
C TYR A 240 -1.83 1.33 -3.68
N PHE A 241 -2.01 0.08 -3.23
CA PHE A 241 -1.80 -0.26 -1.83
C PHE A 241 -0.32 -0.12 -1.44
N GLY A 242 0.59 -0.62 -2.27
CA GLY A 242 2.03 -0.43 -2.09
C GLY A 242 2.45 1.03 -2.08
N LEU A 243 1.88 1.83 -2.99
CA LEU A 243 2.07 3.27 -3.03
C LEU A 243 1.56 3.95 -1.75
N ALA A 244 0.40 3.55 -1.23
CA ALA A 244 -0.14 4.10 0.02
C ALA A 244 0.78 3.79 1.22
N THR A 245 1.28 2.56 1.31
CA THR A 245 2.24 2.18 2.37
C THR A 245 3.52 3.00 2.30
N ILE A 246 4.06 3.21 1.10
CA ILE A 246 5.26 4.05 0.88
C ILE A 246 5.00 5.53 1.23
N ARG A 247 3.79 6.03 0.95
CA ARG A 247 3.41 7.40 1.33
C ARG A 247 3.29 7.57 2.84
N VAL A 248 2.79 6.55 3.53
CA VAL A 248 2.63 6.53 4.98
C VAL A 248 3.96 6.29 5.70
N SER A 249 4.94 5.63 5.08
CA SER A 249 6.23 5.35 5.72
C SER A 249 7.09 6.59 5.99
N GLN A 250 6.73 7.75 5.42
CA GLN A 250 7.41 9.04 5.60
C GLN A 250 6.55 10.04 6.38
N PHE A 251 7.19 10.83 7.25
CA PHE A 251 6.56 11.92 8.01
C PHE A 251 6.98 13.33 7.56
N SER A 252 7.79 13.45 6.50
CA SER A 252 8.26 14.76 6.02
C SER A 252 7.11 15.61 5.46
N ASP A 253 6.18 14.97 4.74
CA ASP A 253 5.01 15.62 4.15
C ASP A 253 3.72 15.03 4.74
N TRP A 254 3.09 15.80 5.62
CA TRP A 254 1.83 15.44 6.27
C TRP A 254 0.66 15.24 5.28
N TRP A 255 0.67 15.95 4.15
CA TRP A 255 -0.36 15.79 3.13
C TRP A 255 -0.24 14.45 2.42
N ILE A 256 0.99 14.06 2.06
CA ILE A 256 1.25 12.75 1.44
C ILE A 256 0.93 11.62 2.43
N PHE A 257 1.31 11.79 3.70
CA PHE A 257 0.96 10.85 4.77
C PHE A 257 -0.56 10.69 4.91
N PHE A 258 -1.30 11.80 4.92
CA PHE A 258 -2.76 11.79 5.01
C PHE A 258 -3.40 11.07 3.80
N LEU A 259 -2.94 11.35 2.58
CA LEU A 259 -3.42 10.67 1.38
C LEU A 259 -3.14 9.17 1.40
N GLY A 260 -1.97 8.76 1.91
CA GLY A 260 -1.63 7.37 2.11
C GLY A 260 -2.54 6.69 3.14
N SER A 261 -2.78 7.36 4.27
CA SER A 261 -3.67 6.88 5.35
C SER A 261 -5.12 6.74 4.87
N LEU A 262 -5.61 7.73 4.12
CA LEU A 262 -6.95 7.72 3.54
C LEU A 262 -7.12 6.54 2.58
N TYR A 263 -6.13 6.27 1.72
CA TYR A 263 -6.17 5.07 0.88
C TYR A 263 -6.07 3.78 1.70
N GLY A 264 -5.20 3.76 2.71
CA GLY A 264 -5.01 2.64 3.64
C GLY A 264 -6.27 2.30 4.45
N SER A 265 -7.21 3.24 4.61
CA SER A 265 -8.51 2.98 5.23
C SER A 265 -9.31 1.89 4.53
N ARG A 266 -9.02 1.57 3.25
CA ARG A 266 -9.61 0.43 2.53
C ARG A 266 -9.34 -0.93 3.21
N THR A 267 -8.40 -1.01 4.15
CA THR A 267 -8.25 -2.18 5.03
C THR A 267 -9.49 -2.46 5.88
N LEU A 268 -10.40 -1.50 6.04
CA LEU A 268 -11.68 -1.66 6.74
C LEU A 268 -12.52 -2.79 6.13
N TRP A 269 -12.38 -3.05 4.83
CA TRP A 269 -13.12 -4.13 4.17
C TRP A 269 -12.74 -5.50 4.73
N PHE A 270 -11.48 -5.71 5.12
CA PHE A 270 -11.06 -6.93 5.81
C PHE A 270 -11.70 -7.04 7.20
N ALA A 271 -11.86 -5.92 7.91
CA ALA A 271 -12.52 -5.90 9.22
C ALA A 271 -14.01 -6.29 9.08
N TYR A 272 -14.74 -5.70 8.14
CA TYR A 272 -16.14 -6.03 7.90
C TYR A 272 -16.34 -7.46 7.39
N PHE A 273 -15.47 -7.91 6.48
CA PHE A 273 -15.44 -9.31 6.06
C PHE A 273 -15.26 -10.22 7.28
N THR A 274 -14.25 -9.96 8.11
CA THR A 274 -13.97 -10.76 9.30
C THR A 274 -15.16 -10.78 10.25
N MET A 275 -15.77 -9.62 10.56
CA MET A 275 -16.95 -9.54 11.41
C MET A 275 -18.12 -10.35 10.86
N ARG A 276 -18.37 -10.29 9.54
CA ARG A 276 -19.46 -11.02 8.91
C ARG A 276 -19.28 -12.54 9.02
N TYR A 277 -18.09 -13.03 8.67
CA TYR A 277 -17.81 -14.47 8.67
C TYR A 277 -17.57 -15.01 10.08
N ALA A 278 -16.99 -14.22 10.98
CA ALA A 278 -16.90 -14.55 12.41
C ALA A 278 -18.30 -14.67 13.02
N THR A 279 -19.24 -13.76 12.71
CA THR A 279 -20.63 -13.89 13.17
C THR A 279 -21.25 -15.19 12.69
N TYR A 280 -21.08 -15.56 11.42
CA TYR A 280 -21.57 -16.84 10.90
C TYR A 280 -21.00 -18.03 11.70
N ALA A 281 -19.68 -18.03 11.96
CA ALA A 281 -19.00 -19.09 12.70
C ALA A 281 -19.42 -19.17 14.18
N ILE A 282 -19.52 -18.01 14.85
CA ILE A 282 -19.98 -17.88 16.24
C ILE A 282 -21.39 -18.45 16.40
N LYS A 283 -22.30 -18.11 15.48
CA LYS A 283 -23.67 -18.64 15.47
C LYS A 283 -23.70 -20.13 15.21
N ARG A 284 -22.86 -20.61 14.28
CA ARG A 284 -22.74 -22.04 13.94
C ARG A 284 -22.25 -22.90 15.10
N TRP A 285 -21.44 -22.34 15.99
CA TRP A 285 -20.90 -22.99 17.19
C TRP A 285 -21.62 -22.62 18.49
N HIS A 286 -22.67 -21.78 18.45
CA HIS A 286 -23.44 -21.34 19.61
C HIS A 286 -22.62 -20.71 20.74
N VAL A 287 -21.52 -20.03 20.40
CA VAL A 287 -20.62 -19.36 21.37
C VAL A 287 -20.90 -17.86 21.50
N GLU A 288 -22.10 -17.41 21.14
CA GLU A 288 -22.53 -16.00 21.16
C GLU A 288 -22.30 -15.33 22.52
N HIS A 289 -22.47 -16.07 23.62
CA HIS A 289 -22.26 -15.60 25.00
C HIS A 289 -20.84 -15.09 25.29
N ARG A 290 -19.85 -15.45 24.46
CA ARG A 290 -18.45 -15.01 24.64
C ARG A 290 -18.10 -13.72 23.89
N PHE A 291 -19.00 -13.23 23.03
CA PHE A 291 -18.71 -12.12 22.13
C PHE A 291 -19.68 -10.96 22.37
N ALA A 292 -19.14 -9.74 22.44
CA ALA A 292 -19.92 -8.52 22.45
C ALA A 292 -20.21 -8.06 21.01
N ALA A 293 -21.37 -7.44 20.80
CA ALA A 293 -21.68 -6.79 19.54
C ALA A 293 -20.79 -5.55 19.35
N ILE A 294 -20.19 -5.41 18.17
CA ILE A 294 -19.34 -4.26 17.82
C ILE A 294 -20.10 -3.38 16.84
N ASP A 295 -20.09 -2.07 17.09
CA ASP A 295 -20.66 -1.07 16.18
C ASP A 295 -19.78 -0.90 14.93
N PRO A 296 -20.31 -1.10 13.71
CA PRO A 296 -19.54 -0.93 12.47
C PRO A 296 -18.98 0.48 12.26
N GLY A 297 -19.67 1.52 12.72
CA GLY A 297 -19.20 2.91 12.64
C GLY A 297 -17.98 3.16 13.52
N LEU A 298 -17.95 2.60 14.73
CA LEU A 298 -16.76 2.65 15.59
C LEU A 298 -15.55 1.95 14.93
N VAL A 299 -15.78 0.84 14.24
CA VAL A 299 -14.74 0.11 13.50
C VAL A 299 -14.23 0.96 12.34
N ALA A 300 -15.12 1.59 11.57
CA ALA A 300 -14.74 2.50 10.49
C ALA A 300 -13.87 3.64 11.01
N MET A 301 -14.28 4.29 12.09
CA MET A 301 -13.52 5.36 12.73
C MET A 301 -12.15 4.88 13.18
N ALA A 302 -12.09 3.73 13.86
CA ALA A 302 -10.82 3.16 14.32
C ALA A 302 -9.89 2.88 13.12
N VAL A 303 -10.38 2.27 12.04
CA VAL A 303 -9.55 1.96 10.88
C VAL A 303 -9.06 3.23 10.19
N VAL A 304 -9.88 4.25 10.01
CA VAL A 304 -9.45 5.52 9.40
C VAL A 304 -8.36 6.21 10.23
N VAL A 305 -8.46 6.15 11.56
CA VAL A 305 -7.48 6.78 12.47
C VAL A 305 -6.19 5.96 12.57
N PHE A 306 -6.28 4.63 12.61
CA PHE A 306 -5.14 3.77 12.91
C PHE A 306 -4.49 3.12 11.69
N SER A 307 -5.11 3.10 10.50
CA SER A 307 -4.55 2.44 9.31
C SER A 307 -3.18 3.00 8.95
N GLY A 308 -3.04 4.32 8.86
CA GLY A 308 -1.79 5.01 8.59
C GLY A 308 -0.73 4.74 9.65
N PRO A 309 -0.96 5.13 10.92
CA PRO A 309 0.00 4.87 11.99
C PRO A 309 0.44 3.40 12.08
N MET A 310 -0.48 2.45 11.93
CA MET A 310 -0.15 1.02 11.97
C MET A 310 0.72 0.60 10.78
N MET A 311 0.40 1.06 9.56
CA MET A 311 1.23 0.84 8.37
C MET A 311 2.63 1.46 8.53
N TRP A 312 2.73 2.63 9.16
CA TRP A 312 4.02 3.25 9.46
C TRP A 312 4.84 2.40 10.42
N VAL A 313 4.24 1.91 11.51
CA VAL A 313 4.91 1.02 12.46
C VAL A 313 5.35 -0.27 11.76
N ALA A 314 4.50 -0.86 10.93
CA ALA A 314 4.85 -2.04 10.14
C ALA A 314 6.04 -1.78 9.20
N ALA A 315 6.09 -0.60 8.56
CA ALA A 315 7.12 -0.22 7.61
C ALA A 315 8.40 0.39 8.23
N ASN A 316 8.48 0.60 9.54
CA ASN A 316 9.66 1.21 10.19
C ASN A 316 10.19 0.42 11.39
N THR A 317 9.57 -0.72 11.73
CA THR A 317 9.99 -1.55 12.86
C THR A 317 10.30 -2.97 12.42
N ALA A 318 10.77 -3.78 13.37
CA ALA A 318 10.98 -5.21 13.16
C ALA A 318 9.72 -5.96 12.71
N LEU A 319 8.52 -5.37 12.80
CA LEU A 319 7.31 -5.98 12.21
C LEU A 319 7.44 -6.23 10.69
N ALA A 320 8.30 -5.49 9.98
CA ALA A 320 8.61 -5.75 8.58
C ALA A 320 9.15 -7.17 8.34
N THR A 321 9.78 -7.82 9.33
CA THR A 321 10.29 -9.19 9.18
C THR A 321 9.17 -10.21 8.99
N TYR A 322 7.98 -9.96 9.53
CA TYR A 322 6.83 -10.83 9.26
C TYR A 322 6.45 -10.78 7.78
N PHE A 323 6.47 -9.61 7.16
CA PHE A 323 6.21 -9.45 5.74
C PHE A 323 7.27 -10.14 4.89
N TYR A 324 8.55 -9.96 5.24
CA TYR A 324 9.66 -10.66 4.58
C TYR A 324 9.51 -12.17 4.62
N PHE A 325 9.13 -12.72 5.78
CA PHE A 325 8.86 -14.14 5.93
C PHE A 325 7.68 -14.56 5.05
N THR A 326 6.55 -13.84 5.11
CA THR A 326 5.37 -14.20 4.32
C THR A 326 5.64 -14.20 2.81
N TRP A 327 6.39 -13.22 2.31
CA TRP A 327 6.69 -13.14 0.88
C TRP A 327 7.74 -14.15 0.44
N SER A 328 8.65 -14.54 1.33
CA SER A 328 9.63 -15.60 1.04
C SER A 328 8.98 -16.97 0.82
N ILE A 329 7.79 -17.22 1.37
CA ILE A 329 7.05 -18.48 1.16
C ILE A 329 6.60 -18.63 -0.30
N PHE A 330 6.33 -17.51 -0.98
CA PHE A 330 5.76 -17.50 -2.33
C PHE A 330 6.76 -17.10 -3.42
N ASP A 331 8.06 -16.96 -3.11
CA ASP A 331 9.09 -16.60 -4.09
C ASP A 331 9.35 -17.77 -5.07
N SER A 332 8.53 -17.87 -6.12
CA SER A 332 8.50 -19.05 -7.00
C SER A 332 9.08 -18.83 -8.40
N SER A 333 9.44 -17.61 -8.81
CA SER A 333 9.83 -17.32 -10.20
C SER A 333 11.35 -17.18 -10.42
N SER A 334 12.11 -16.52 -9.53
CA SER A 334 13.58 -16.44 -9.60
C SER A 334 14.20 -15.99 -8.28
N PRO A 335 14.80 -16.90 -7.47
CA PRO A 335 15.32 -16.57 -6.15
C PRO A 335 16.28 -15.37 -6.19
N GLY A 336 15.95 -14.31 -5.46
CA GLY A 336 16.78 -13.10 -5.37
C GLY A 336 16.61 -12.07 -6.51
N HIS A 337 15.71 -12.31 -7.46
CA HIS A 337 15.38 -11.38 -8.55
C HIS A 337 13.91 -10.97 -8.55
N SER A 338 13.05 -11.74 -7.89
CA SER A 338 11.61 -11.51 -7.77
C SER A 338 11.17 -11.34 -6.31
N ILE A 339 9.97 -10.79 -6.15
CA ILE A 339 9.23 -10.81 -4.89
C ILE A 339 7.73 -10.93 -5.18
N GLU A 340 7.04 -11.77 -4.40
CA GLU A 340 5.57 -11.80 -4.35
C GLU A 340 5.09 -10.89 -3.23
N THR A 341 4.28 -9.88 -3.58
CA THR A 341 3.79 -8.88 -2.62
C THR A 341 2.27 -8.96 -2.52
N PHE A 342 1.75 -8.93 -1.30
CA PHE A 342 0.32 -9.02 -1.01
C PHE A 342 -0.14 -7.79 -0.21
N PRO A 343 -1.40 -7.32 -0.40
CA PRO A 343 -1.98 -6.24 0.40
C PRO A 343 -2.11 -6.57 1.88
#